data_AF-A0A4Q2QRI9-F1
#
_entry.id   AF-A0A4Q2QRI9-F1
#
_cell.length_a   1.000
_cell.length_b   1.000
_cell.length_c   1.000
_cell.angle_alpha   90.00
_cell.angle_beta   90.00
_cell.angle_gamma   90.00
#
_symmetry.space_group_name_H-M   'P 1'
#
loop_
_entity.id
_entity.type
_entity.pdbx_description
1 polymer ?
#
loop_
_entity_poly.entity_id
_entity_poly.type
_entity_poly.pdbx_seq_one_letter_code
_entity_poly.pdbx_strand_id
1 'polypeptide(L)'
;QALAVRDPLVKNVVNRLVVKHHSEWSKGRSTGRWEGFYQDLDPLEVKYCEKWQADLEWMSRVPPFDKDEAVWHFHPVVFLDAIEHELDKQVIFPLTVKPENDPGHIWSHYDWRNMHQSNMAAYGTNRNGGARKHAARDLYTKPYEKVVAICDGKVLGTNPFYDGTNEISIFHTTTDGRKFIVRYGELDPPSIKVKIGDEVKQGQHIGNTGKLINPKTNRPRLKLGNVIVYMLHLELYTSKVSCSINPPLTDKTKPPFLRRSDLVDPIEILSEGYANTFNNSTSKEERLDTTTLHTSENGKIFIKGWESLRLNAYNDSHGHCTIGYGHLIDSKRCENISLPTEYQGGITQSKANEIFDIDLVRFENGVKRNINVDLYQYEFDALVSLLFNCGEFFFSSNGAPNLLRLINSENYESAADEFMDITNGGDPGLVKRRLSERNLFVNNVYDSKD
;
A
#
# COMPACT_ATOMS: atom_id res chain seq x y z
N GLN A 1 -43.50 4.74 -7.55
CA GLN A 1 -43.85 3.48 -8.24
C GLN A 1 -42.88 3.07 -9.35
N ALA A 2 -42.01 3.93 -9.89
CA ALA A 2 -41.02 3.54 -10.91
C ALA A 2 -39.68 2.95 -10.35
N LEU A 3 -39.46 2.97 -9.03
CA LEU A 3 -38.25 2.44 -8.37
C LEU A 3 -38.33 0.94 -8.02
N ALA A 4 -39.44 0.26 -8.35
CA ALA A 4 -39.67 -1.14 -7.98
C ALA A 4 -39.10 -2.15 -8.98
N VAL A 5 -38.49 -1.70 -10.09
CA VAL A 5 -38.08 -2.55 -11.23
C VAL A 5 -36.58 -2.40 -11.55
N ARG A 6 -35.74 -2.01 -10.59
CA ARG A 6 -34.28 -2.01 -10.79
C ARG A 6 -33.59 -2.92 -9.78
N ASP A 7 -32.51 -3.51 -10.28
CA ASP A 7 -31.56 -4.39 -9.59
C ASP A 7 -31.42 -4.06 -8.09
N PRO A 8 -31.46 -5.07 -7.19
CA PRO A 8 -31.28 -4.89 -5.75
C PRO A 8 -30.05 -4.03 -5.40
N LEU A 9 -28.98 -4.12 -6.18
CA LEU A 9 -27.76 -3.33 -6.00
C LEU A 9 -28.01 -1.84 -6.26
N VAL A 10 -28.73 -1.50 -7.33
CA VAL A 10 -29.10 -0.12 -7.68
C VAL A 10 -30.03 0.46 -6.61
N LYS A 11 -30.97 -0.34 -6.10
CA LYS A 11 -31.86 0.08 -5.01
C LYS A 11 -31.08 0.35 -3.71
N ASN A 12 -30.12 -0.49 -3.36
CA ASN A 12 -29.29 -0.32 -2.16
C ASN A 12 -28.33 0.87 -2.26
N VAL A 13 -27.70 1.08 -3.41
CA VAL A 13 -26.83 2.24 -3.66
C VAL A 13 -27.63 3.55 -3.63
N VAL A 14 -28.79 3.60 -4.31
CA VAL A 14 -29.65 4.79 -4.33
C VAL A 14 -30.22 5.11 -2.94
N ASN A 15 -30.62 4.09 -2.17
CA ASN A 15 -31.13 4.27 -0.81
C ASN A 15 -30.03 4.66 0.21
N ARG A 16 -28.76 4.31 -0.06
CA ARG A 16 -27.61 4.76 0.75
C ARG A 16 -27.16 6.18 0.39
N LEU A 17 -27.15 6.51 -0.90
CA LEU A 17 -26.65 7.79 -1.39
C LEU A 17 -27.67 8.91 -1.21
N VAL A 18 -28.96 8.65 -1.44
CA VAL A 18 -30.04 9.65 -1.34
C VAL A 18 -30.99 9.25 -0.22
N VAL A 19 -31.03 10.06 0.84
CA VAL A 19 -31.72 9.73 2.09
C VAL A 19 -32.75 10.80 2.44
N LYS A 20 -33.90 10.39 2.99
CA LYS A 20 -34.90 11.29 3.60
C LYS A 20 -34.94 11.03 5.10
N HIS A 21 -34.16 11.79 5.85
CA HIS A 21 -34.14 11.70 7.31
C HIS A 21 -33.87 13.09 7.91
N HIS A 22 -34.11 13.22 9.21
CA HIS A 22 -33.56 14.35 9.94
C HIS A 22 -32.04 14.25 9.85
N SER A 23 -31.40 15.18 9.16
CA SER A 23 -29.96 15.17 9.03
C SER A 23 -29.34 15.40 10.41
N GLU A 24 -28.73 14.37 10.97
CA GLU A 24 -27.96 14.47 12.22
C GLU A 24 -26.70 15.33 12.02
N TRP A 25 -26.30 15.49 10.75
CA TRP A 25 -25.10 16.16 10.28
C TRP A 25 -25.27 17.66 10.07
N SER A 26 -26.49 18.21 10.12
CA SER A 26 -26.72 19.64 9.86
C SER A 26 -26.66 20.52 11.11
N LYS A 27 -26.73 19.94 12.31
CA LYS A 27 -26.79 20.69 13.59
C LYS A 27 -25.60 20.38 14.50
N GLY A 28 -25.20 21.36 15.29
CA GLY A 28 -24.07 21.27 16.21
C GLY A 28 -24.34 20.41 17.45
N ARG A 29 -23.28 20.23 18.26
CA ARG A 29 -23.27 19.40 19.48
C ARG A 29 -24.36 19.77 20.49
N SER A 30 -24.73 21.05 20.54
CA SER A 30 -25.75 21.59 21.44
C SER A 30 -27.11 20.89 21.33
N THR A 31 -27.36 20.16 20.25
CA THR A 31 -28.59 19.39 20.04
C THR A 31 -28.63 18.04 20.75
N GLY A 32 -27.51 17.56 21.30
CA GLY A 32 -27.41 16.28 22.01
C GLY A 32 -27.58 15.03 21.13
N ARG A 33 -27.78 15.19 19.81
CA ARG A 33 -28.03 14.07 18.88
C ARG A 33 -26.85 13.13 18.72
N TRP A 34 -25.65 13.61 19.04
CA TRP A 34 -24.38 12.89 18.88
C TRP A 34 -23.89 12.20 20.16
N GLU A 35 -24.60 12.38 21.28
CA GLU A 35 -24.17 11.83 22.58
C GLU A 35 -24.15 10.30 22.62
N GLY A 36 -24.93 9.63 21.77
CA GLY A 36 -24.81 8.18 21.57
C GLY A 36 -23.55 7.79 20.79
N PHE A 37 -23.23 8.54 19.73
CA PHE A 37 -22.07 8.28 18.87
C PHE A 37 -20.73 8.50 19.59
N TYR A 38 -20.65 9.49 20.48
CA TYR A 38 -19.43 9.79 21.22
C TYR A 38 -19.08 8.77 22.33
N GLN A 39 -20.00 7.88 22.71
CA GLN A 39 -19.78 6.94 23.82
C GLN A 39 -18.67 5.92 23.53
N ASP A 40 -18.53 5.55 22.26
CA ASP A 40 -17.60 4.50 21.83
C ASP A 40 -16.27 5.05 21.30
N LEU A 41 -16.10 6.38 21.29
CA LEU A 41 -14.93 7.06 20.74
C LEU A 41 -13.92 7.44 21.83
N ASP A 42 -12.64 7.40 21.47
CA ASP A 42 -11.57 7.87 22.34
C ASP A 42 -11.53 9.42 22.43
N PRO A 43 -10.82 10.00 23.42
CA PRO A 43 -10.80 11.46 23.61
C PRO A 43 -10.21 12.27 22.43
N LEU A 44 -9.38 11.67 21.59
CA LEU A 44 -8.82 12.31 20.40
C LEU A 44 -9.83 12.27 19.25
N GLU A 45 -10.48 11.13 19.05
CA GLU A 45 -11.56 10.92 18.08
C GLU A 45 -12.75 11.84 18.37
N VAL A 46 -13.15 11.94 19.64
CA VAL A 46 -14.20 12.87 20.08
C VAL A 46 -13.84 14.31 19.72
N LYS A 47 -12.60 14.76 19.97
CA LYS A 47 -12.15 16.12 19.60
C LYS A 47 -12.15 16.36 18.09
N TYR A 48 -11.78 15.35 17.31
CA TYR A 48 -11.82 15.44 15.86
C TYR A 48 -13.25 15.58 15.35
N CYS A 49 -14.15 14.71 15.82
CA CYS A 49 -15.56 14.73 15.47
C CYS A 49 -16.26 16.03 15.92
N GLU A 50 -15.93 16.55 17.11
CA GLU A 50 -16.41 17.84 17.60
C GLU A 50 -16.00 19.00 16.69
N LYS A 51 -14.73 19.05 16.28
CA LYS A 51 -14.23 20.07 15.36
C LYS A 51 -14.96 19.98 14.01
N TRP A 52 -15.06 18.77 13.48
CA TRP A 52 -15.70 18.51 12.21
C TRP A 52 -17.20 18.90 12.24
N GLN A 53 -17.90 18.59 13.33
CA GLN A 53 -19.29 18.99 13.54
C GLN A 53 -19.45 20.52 13.60
N ALA A 54 -18.57 21.21 14.32
CA ALA A 54 -18.57 22.67 14.39
C ALA A 54 -18.35 23.30 13.00
N ASP A 55 -17.45 22.74 12.20
CA ASP A 55 -17.17 23.19 10.84
C ASP A 55 -18.37 22.95 9.89
N LEU A 56 -19.28 22.03 10.20
CA LEU A 56 -20.48 21.70 9.41
C LEU A 56 -21.78 22.36 9.88
N GLU A 57 -21.81 22.97 11.08
CA GLU A 57 -23.03 23.55 11.66
C GLU A 57 -23.65 24.68 10.81
N TRP A 58 -22.90 25.28 9.88
CA TRP A 58 -23.44 26.25 8.92
C TRP A 58 -24.63 25.68 8.12
N MET A 59 -24.69 24.36 7.91
CA MET A 59 -25.78 23.70 7.20
C MET A 59 -27.14 23.87 7.90
N SER A 60 -27.17 24.07 9.23
CA SER A 60 -28.40 24.36 9.99
C SER A 60 -29.12 25.64 9.53
N ARG A 61 -28.42 26.53 8.81
CA ARG A 61 -28.94 27.80 8.30
C ARG A 61 -29.48 27.70 6.88
N VAL A 62 -29.37 26.54 6.24
CA VAL A 62 -29.84 26.32 4.87
C VAL A 62 -31.35 26.05 4.92
N PRO A 63 -32.20 26.72 4.11
CA PRO A 63 -33.68 26.73 4.26
C PRO A 63 -34.44 25.39 4.28
N PRO A 64 -33.89 24.26 3.79
CA PRO A 64 -34.47 22.95 4.05
C PRO A 64 -34.12 22.39 5.44
N PHE A 65 -32.94 22.72 5.97
CA PHE A 65 -32.38 22.17 7.22
C PHE A 65 -32.65 23.03 8.46
N ASP A 66 -33.14 24.27 8.28
CA ASP A 66 -33.53 25.18 9.37
C ASP A 66 -34.88 24.82 10.01
N LYS A 67 -35.72 24.09 9.27
CA LYS A 67 -36.95 23.46 9.75
C LYS A 67 -36.56 22.10 10.30
N ASP A 68 -36.99 21.77 11.52
CA ASP A 68 -36.69 20.49 12.17
C ASP A 68 -37.49 19.33 11.55
N GLU A 69 -37.41 19.20 10.24
CA GLU A 69 -38.13 18.26 9.38
C GLU A 69 -37.15 17.36 8.64
N ALA A 70 -37.59 16.17 8.25
CA ALA A 70 -36.78 15.26 7.46
C ALA A 70 -36.65 15.78 6.02
N VAL A 71 -35.41 16.01 5.58
CA VAL A 71 -35.10 16.52 4.24
C VAL A 71 -34.49 15.45 3.36
N TRP A 72 -34.82 15.51 2.07
CA TRP A 72 -34.09 14.77 1.05
C TRP A 72 -32.73 15.40 0.87
N HIS A 73 -31.68 14.62 1.11
CA HIS A 73 -30.31 15.03 0.88
C HIS A 73 -29.47 13.83 0.49
N PHE A 74 -28.29 14.09 -0.05
CA PHE A 74 -27.32 13.04 -0.25
C PHE A 74 -26.62 12.77 1.07
N HIS A 75 -26.41 11.50 1.42
CA HIS A 75 -25.64 11.17 2.62
C HIS A 75 -24.22 11.70 2.43
N PRO A 76 -23.74 12.66 3.23
CA PRO A 76 -22.54 13.42 2.91
C PRO A 76 -21.29 12.55 2.79
N VAL A 77 -21.14 11.53 3.65
CA VAL A 77 -20.02 10.57 3.59
C VAL A 77 -20.08 9.72 2.32
N VAL A 78 -21.21 9.04 2.07
CA VAL A 78 -21.42 8.20 0.87
C VAL A 78 -21.33 9.03 -0.42
N PHE A 79 -21.73 10.31 -0.39
CA PHE A 79 -21.62 11.20 -1.55
C PHE A 79 -20.19 11.63 -1.83
N LEU A 80 -19.42 11.98 -0.79
CA LEU A 80 -18.01 12.28 -0.95
C LEU A 80 -17.25 11.05 -1.44
N ASP A 81 -17.51 9.88 -0.87
CA ASP A 81 -17.00 8.59 -1.34
C ASP A 81 -17.35 8.33 -2.82
N ALA A 82 -18.61 8.57 -3.20
CA ALA A 82 -19.05 8.44 -4.58
C ALA A 82 -18.39 9.45 -5.55
N ILE A 83 -17.98 10.62 -5.09
CA ILE A 83 -17.24 11.62 -5.90
C ILE A 83 -15.75 11.31 -5.94
N GLU A 84 -15.19 10.77 -4.86
CA GLU A 84 -13.76 10.45 -4.73
C GLU A 84 -13.30 9.44 -5.79
N HIS A 85 -14.22 8.61 -6.27
CA HIS A 85 -13.96 7.54 -7.25
C HIS A 85 -13.99 7.94 -8.73
N GLU A 86 -14.33 9.19 -9.10
CA GLU A 86 -14.28 9.65 -10.52
C GLU A 86 -13.10 10.59 -10.84
N LEU A 87 -12.10 10.69 -9.96
CA LEU A 87 -10.92 11.50 -10.25
C LEU A 87 -9.90 10.68 -11.06
N ASP A 88 -9.68 11.08 -12.31
CA ASP A 88 -8.48 10.72 -13.08
C ASP A 88 -7.25 10.86 -12.16
N LYS A 89 -6.43 9.81 -12.08
CA LYS A 89 -5.18 9.83 -11.31
C LYS A 89 -4.31 10.98 -11.81
N GLN A 90 -4.27 12.07 -11.06
CA GLN A 90 -3.66 13.32 -11.52
C GLN A 90 -2.16 13.16 -11.78
N VAL A 91 -1.48 12.39 -10.94
CA VAL A 91 -0.07 12.03 -11.07
C VAL A 91 0.12 10.55 -10.73
N ILE A 92 1.13 9.93 -11.31
CA ILE A 92 1.63 8.60 -10.95
C ILE A 92 3.05 8.72 -10.39
N PHE A 93 3.58 7.61 -9.89
CA PHE A 93 4.94 7.51 -9.41
C PHE A 93 5.92 7.47 -10.60
N PRO A 94 7.11 8.08 -10.50
CA PRO A 94 8.06 8.14 -11.60
C PRO A 94 8.76 6.81 -11.92
N LEU A 95 8.60 5.79 -11.07
CA LEU A 95 9.11 4.43 -11.28
C LEU A 95 7.94 3.45 -11.43
N THR A 96 8.13 2.41 -12.24
CA THR A 96 7.13 1.34 -12.41
C THR A 96 7.24 0.22 -11.37
N VAL A 97 8.24 0.30 -10.51
CA VAL A 97 8.48 -0.62 -9.38
C VAL A 97 8.79 0.18 -8.12
N LYS A 98 8.51 -0.41 -6.95
CA LYS A 98 8.84 0.17 -5.66
C LYS A 98 10.35 0.42 -5.54
N PRO A 99 10.80 1.59 -5.05
CA PRO A 99 12.22 1.86 -4.81
C PRO A 99 12.88 0.82 -3.87
N GLU A 100 14.16 0.56 -4.06
CA GLU A 100 14.96 -0.32 -3.19
C GLU A 100 15.19 0.27 -1.79
N ASN A 101 14.89 1.56 -1.60
CA ASN A 101 14.83 2.22 -0.30
C ASN A 101 13.40 2.39 0.25
N ASP A 102 12.47 1.53 -0.17
CA ASP A 102 11.17 1.32 0.49
C ASP A 102 11.29 0.48 1.78
N PRO A 103 10.28 0.50 2.68
CA PRO A 103 10.29 -0.30 3.88
C PRO A 103 10.21 -1.77 3.46
N GLY A 104 10.96 -2.64 4.14
CA GLY A 104 11.09 -4.04 3.74
C GLY A 104 12.07 -4.32 2.59
N HIS A 105 12.63 -3.28 1.94
CA HIS A 105 13.68 -3.46 0.92
C HIS A 105 15.09 -3.27 1.52
N ILE A 106 16.11 -3.69 0.75
CA ILE A 106 17.51 -3.79 1.19
C ILE A 106 18.11 -2.45 1.65
N TRP A 107 17.61 -1.31 1.15
CA TRP A 107 18.08 0.03 1.51
C TRP A 107 17.06 0.83 2.33
N SER A 108 16.14 0.18 3.04
CA SER A 108 15.08 0.82 3.85
C SER A 108 15.59 1.85 4.88
N HIS A 109 16.84 1.75 5.35
CA HIS A 109 17.47 2.74 6.22
C HIS A 109 17.79 4.08 5.52
N TYR A 110 17.77 4.11 4.18
CA TYR A 110 17.80 5.32 3.36
C TYR A 110 16.41 5.69 2.83
N ASP A 111 15.37 5.52 3.66
CA ASP A 111 13.98 5.78 3.29
C ASP A 111 13.80 7.17 2.65
N TRP A 112 13.35 7.18 1.39
CA TRP A 112 13.11 8.41 0.65
C TRP A 112 11.96 9.23 1.25
N ARG A 113 11.06 8.64 2.04
CA ARG A 113 9.97 9.35 2.74
C ARG A 113 10.40 10.06 4.01
N ASN A 114 11.62 9.83 4.50
CA ASN A 114 12.06 10.36 5.77
C ASN A 114 11.94 11.89 5.84
N MET A 115 11.14 12.39 6.78
CA MET A 115 10.89 13.84 6.97
C MET A 115 11.90 14.50 7.92
N HIS A 116 12.66 13.69 8.66
CA HIS A 116 13.61 14.17 9.66
C HIS A 116 14.97 14.56 9.09
N GLN A 117 15.15 14.50 7.76
CA GLN A 117 16.40 14.84 7.07
C GLN A 117 17.59 14.03 7.61
N SER A 118 17.32 12.81 8.09
CA SER A 118 18.29 11.99 8.83
C SER A 118 19.09 11.05 7.92
N ASN A 119 18.70 10.90 6.66
CA ASN A 119 19.39 10.07 5.69
C ASN A 119 19.71 10.82 4.39
N MET A 120 20.66 10.31 3.62
CA MET A 120 21.18 11.02 2.44
C MET A 120 20.18 11.12 1.28
N ALA A 121 19.16 10.26 1.22
CA ALA A 121 18.15 10.28 0.18
C ALA A 121 17.06 11.33 0.42
N ALA A 122 16.89 11.79 1.66
CA ALA A 122 15.87 12.76 2.03
C ALA A 122 16.19 14.19 1.55
N TYR A 123 15.13 14.93 1.22
CA TYR A 123 15.20 16.36 0.95
C TYR A 123 15.67 17.12 2.20
N GLY A 124 16.47 18.17 2.02
CA GLY A 124 16.95 18.98 3.14
C GLY A 124 18.07 18.34 3.97
N THR A 125 18.52 17.12 3.67
CA THR A 125 19.67 16.56 4.39
C THR A 125 20.94 17.38 4.13
N ASN A 126 21.77 17.55 5.16
CA ASN A 126 23.02 18.29 5.07
C ASN A 126 23.99 17.63 4.06
N ARG A 127 24.62 18.46 3.25
CA ARG A 127 25.67 18.09 2.29
C ARG A 127 26.89 18.98 2.54
N ASN A 128 28.08 18.48 2.20
CA ASN A 128 29.36 19.19 2.40
C ASN A 128 29.54 19.71 3.84
N GLY A 129 29.30 18.87 4.85
CA GLY A 129 29.44 19.26 6.26
C GLY A 129 28.43 20.30 6.74
N GLY A 130 27.29 20.47 6.05
CA GLY A 130 26.23 21.42 6.41
C GLY A 130 26.21 22.71 5.58
N ALA A 131 27.21 22.94 4.73
CA ALA A 131 27.27 24.13 3.88
C ALA A 131 26.21 24.15 2.76
N ARG A 132 25.62 23.00 2.44
CA ARG A 132 24.57 22.84 1.41
C ARG A 132 23.48 21.91 1.91
N LYS A 133 22.26 22.10 1.42
CA LYS A 133 21.11 21.21 1.65
C LYS A 133 20.80 20.38 0.40
N HIS A 134 20.31 19.15 0.60
CA HIS A 134 19.93 18.26 -0.48
C HIS A 134 18.62 18.72 -1.15
N ALA A 135 18.61 18.95 -2.46
CA ALA A 135 17.50 19.58 -3.17
C ALA A 135 16.45 18.61 -3.71
N ALA A 136 16.62 17.30 -3.47
CA ALA A 136 15.82 16.25 -4.08
C ALA A 136 15.43 15.18 -3.07
N ARG A 137 14.58 14.28 -3.54
CA ARG A 137 14.37 12.95 -2.96
C ARG A 137 15.07 11.93 -3.88
N ASP A 138 15.95 11.09 -3.32
CA ASP A 138 16.64 10.04 -4.08
C ASP A 138 15.86 8.73 -3.96
N LEU A 139 15.40 8.18 -5.08
CA LEU A 139 14.75 6.88 -5.15
C LEU A 139 15.78 5.84 -5.58
N TYR A 140 16.16 4.91 -4.70
CA TYR A 140 17.15 3.89 -5.01
C TYR A 140 16.52 2.79 -5.87
N THR A 141 17.27 2.27 -6.82
CA THR A 141 16.76 1.34 -7.83
C THR A 141 17.77 0.25 -8.12
N LYS A 142 17.28 -0.83 -8.75
CA LYS A 142 18.12 -1.77 -9.48
C LYS A 142 18.73 -1.08 -10.71
N PRO A 143 19.79 -1.65 -11.30
CA PRO A 143 20.43 -1.05 -12.47
C PRO A 143 19.47 -0.80 -13.62
N TYR A 144 19.46 0.43 -14.14
CA TYR A 144 18.71 0.82 -15.34
C TYR A 144 17.20 0.64 -15.25
N GLU A 145 16.64 0.92 -14.06
CA GLU A 145 15.20 0.85 -13.83
C GLU A 145 14.45 1.90 -14.66
N LYS A 146 13.25 1.54 -15.15
CA LYS A 146 12.46 2.38 -16.05
C LYS A 146 11.91 3.62 -15.32
N VAL A 147 12.08 4.79 -15.93
CA VAL A 147 11.55 6.08 -15.43
C VAL A 147 10.45 6.57 -16.38
N VAL A 148 9.32 6.97 -15.82
CA VAL A 148 8.15 7.46 -16.57
C VAL A 148 7.79 8.90 -16.21
N ALA A 149 7.14 9.60 -17.14
CA ALA A 149 6.55 10.91 -16.87
C ALA A 149 5.38 10.76 -15.87
N ILE A 150 5.42 11.52 -14.77
CA ILE A 150 4.42 11.40 -13.70
C ILE A 150 3.03 11.90 -14.08
N CYS A 151 2.93 12.79 -15.07
CA CYS A 151 1.69 13.18 -15.72
C CYS A 151 2.01 13.80 -17.08
N ASP A 152 0.98 14.25 -17.79
CA ASP A 152 1.14 14.96 -19.06
C ASP A 152 2.02 16.20 -18.89
N GLY A 153 2.82 16.51 -19.90
CA GLY A 153 3.71 17.65 -19.84
C GLY A 153 4.56 17.86 -21.07
N LYS A 154 5.36 18.92 -21.05
CA LYS A 154 6.26 19.31 -22.12
C LYS A 154 7.70 19.30 -21.67
N VAL A 155 8.57 18.63 -22.43
CA VAL A 155 9.99 18.54 -22.12
C VAL A 155 10.66 19.90 -22.35
N LEU A 156 11.23 20.47 -21.30
CA LEU A 156 11.92 21.76 -21.31
C LEU A 156 13.43 21.63 -21.56
N GLY A 157 14.04 20.51 -21.16
CA GLY A 157 15.49 20.36 -21.18
C GLY A 157 15.94 18.90 -21.05
N THR A 158 17.04 18.56 -21.74
CA THR A 158 17.76 17.29 -21.61
C THR A 158 19.25 17.60 -21.55
N ASN A 159 19.85 17.60 -20.35
CA ASN A 159 21.20 18.14 -20.14
C ASN A 159 22.10 17.11 -19.43
N PRO A 160 23.43 17.21 -19.59
CA PRO A 160 24.37 16.52 -18.72
C PRO A 160 24.13 16.86 -17.25
N PHE A 161 24.26 15.85 -16.38
CA PHE A 161 24.08 15.95 -14.95
C PHE A 161 25.32 15.40 -14.21
N TYR A 162 25.19 15.02 -12.94
CA TYR A 162 26.34 14.60 -12.13
C TYR A 162 26.90 13.25 -12.60
N ASP A 163 28.21 13.08 -12.44
CA ASP A 163 28.87 11.77 -12.55
C ASP A 163 28.53 10.95 -13.82
N GLY A 164 28.45 11.63 -14.96
CA GLY A 164 28.25 11.01 -16.26
C GLY A 164 26.81 10.63 -16.61
N THR A 165 25.84 11.02 -15.78
CA THR A 165 24.41 10.88 -16.06
C THR A 165 23.85 12.12 -16.75
N ASN A 166 22.58 12.06 -17.14
CA ASN A 166 21.81 13.19 -17.68
C ASN A 166 20.57 13.49 -16.81
N GLU A 167 20.02 14.69 -16.98
CA GLU A 167 18.72 15.09 -16.44
C GLU A 167 17.72 15.36 -17.57
N ILE A 168 16.43 15.14 -17.27
CA ILE A 168 15.30 15.62 -18.08
C ILE A 168 14.48 16.57 -17.21
N SER A 169 14.17 17.76 -17.70
CA SER A 169 13.26 18.69 -17.03
C SER A 169 11.96 18.80 -17.83
N ILE A 170 10.81 18.57 -17.19
CA ILE A 170 9.49 18.55 -17.83
C ILE A 170 8.56 19.51 -17.08
N PHE A 171 7.88 20.38 -17.83
CA PHE A 171 6.77 21.18 -17.32
C PHE A 171 5.49 20.38 -17.39
N HIS A 172 4.89 20.12 -16.25
CA HIS A 172 3.71 19.30 -16.09
C HIS A 172 2.48 20.16 -15.81
N THR A 173 1.33 19.72 -16.34
CA THR A 173 0.01 20.27 -16.00
C THR A 173 -0.94 19.11 -15.78
N THR A 174 -1.45 18.99 -14.55
CA THR A 174 -2.47 18.00 -14.17
C THR A 174 -3.85 18.44 -14.65
N THR A 175 -4.82 17.52 -14.69
CA THR A 175 -6.19 17.84 -15.15
C THR A 175 -6.95 18.73 -14.16
N ASP A 176 -6.58 18.68 -12.88
CA ASP A 176 -7.03 19.60 -11.83
C ASP A 176 -6.39 21.01 -11.89
N GLY A 177 -5.45 21.24 -12.81
CA GLY A 177 -4.86 22.55 -13.09
C GLY A 177 -3.58 22.88 -12.31
N ARG A 178 -3.02 21.97 -11.51
CA ARG A 178 -1.68 22.17 -10.91
C ARG A 178 -0.61 22.25 -11.98
N LYS A 179 0.37 23.14 -11.77
CA LYS A 179 1.47 23.42 -12.72
C LYS A 179 2.81 23.41 -12.00
N PHE A 180 3.72 22.57 -12.46
CA PHE A 180 5.02 22.42 -11.82
C PHE A 180 6.06 21.92 -12.82
N ILE A 181 7.34 22.10 -12.48
CA ILE A 181 8.45 21.51 -13.22
C ILE A 181 9.01 20.36 -12.38
N VAL A 182 9.16 19.19 -12.98
CA VAL A 182 9.93 18.07 -12.41
C VAL A 182 11.24 17.95 -13.17
N ARG A 183 12.33 17.84 -12.42
CA ARG A 183 13.62 17.43 -12.96
C ARG A 183 13.90 16.00 -12.53
N TYR A 184 13.97 15.13 -13.52
CA TYR A 184 14.34 13.72 -13.42
C TYR A 184 15.85 13.61 -13.65
N GLY A 185 16.63 13.59 -12.57
CA GLY A 185 18.09 13.53 -12.60
C GLY A 185 18.64 12.10 -12.50
N GLU A 186 19.94 11.97 -12.74
CA GLU A 186 20.66 10.69 -12.68
C GLU A 186 20.19 9.63 -13.68
N LEU A 187 19.79 10.05 -14.87
CA LEU A 187 19.36 9.14 -15.94
C LEU A 187 20.55 8.67 -16.79
N ASP A 188 20.48 7.43 -17.27
CA ASP A 188 21.45 6.86 -18.21
C ASP A 188 21.34 7.57 -19.57
N PRO A 189 22.40 8.27 -20.06
CA PRO A 189 22.31 9.06 -21.29
C PRO A 189 21.79 8.32 -22.54
N PRO A 190 22.23 7.10 -22.88
CA PRO A 190 21.72 6.39 -24.05
C PRO A 190 20.29 5.85 -23.88
N SER A 191 19.76 5.83 -22.66
CA SER A 191 18.39 5.38 -22.40
C SER A 191 17.32 6.44 -22.68
N ILE A 192 17.68 7.73 -22.73
CA ILE A 192 16.75 8.85 -22.85
C ILE A 192 15.94 8.75 -24.15
N LYS A 193 14.61 8.82 -24.03
CA LYS A 193 13.65 8.62 -25.15
C LYS A 193 12.98 9.89 -25.64
N VAL A 194 13.23 11.02 -25.00
CA VAL A 194 12.58 12.30 -25.28
C VAL A 194 13.59 13.39 -25.58
N LYS A 195 13.16 14.42 -26.30
CA LYS A 195 13.95 15.63 -26.62
C LYS A 195 13.19 16.89 -26.23
N ILE A 196 13.91 18.01 -26.17
CA ILE A 196 13.34 19.33 -25.87
C ILE A 196 12.19 19.63 -26.83
N GLY A 197 11.05 20.04 -26.27
CA GLY A 197 9.84 20.39 -27.02
C GLY A 197 8.85 19.26 -27.21
N ASP A 198 9.23 18.00 -26.93
CA ASP A 198 8.30 16.87 -26.98
C ASP A 198 7.19 17.05 -25.93
N GLU A 199 5.97 16.70 -26.32
CA GLU A 199 4.86 16.48 -25.39
C GLU A 199 4.94 15.02 -24.90
N VAL A 200 4.82 14.81 -23.59
CA VAL A 200 4.79 13.51 -22.94
C VAL A 200 3.43 13.24 -22.32
N LYS A 201 3.04 11.97 -22.29
CA LYS A 201 1.85 11.49 -21.57
C LYS A 201 2.20 10.87 -20.23
N GLN A 202 1.27 10.93 -19.28
CA GLN A 202 1.37 10.18 -18.03
C GLN A 202 1.75 8.71 -18.29
N GLY A 203 2.75 8.19 -17.60
CA GLY A 203 3.23 6.81 -17.78
C GLY A 203 4.14 6.58 -18.99
N GLN A 204 4.36 7.60 -19.83
CA GLN A 204 5.29 7.49 -20.94
C GLN A 204 6.71 7.28 -20.44
N HIS A 205 7.41 6.29 -21.04
CA HIS A 205 8.82 6.03 -20.77
C HIS A 205 9.69 7.20 -21.25
N ILE A 206 10.45 7.81 -20.34
CA ILE A 206 11.32 8.96 -20.65
C ILE A 206 12.82 8.63 -20.59
N GLY A 207 13.21 7.59 -19.84
CA GLY A 207 14.59 7.11 -19.71
C GLY A 207 14.70 6.03 -18.64
N ASN A 208 15.93 5.63 -18.30
CA ASN A 208 16.22 4.67 -17.24
C ASN A 208 17.19 5.30 -16.22
N THR A 209 17.20 4.79 -14.98
CA THR A 209 18.16 5.23 -13.97
C THR A 209 19.61 4.92 -14.40
N GLY A 210 20.50 5.85 -14.12
CA GLY A 210 21.88 5.87 -14.58
C GLY A 210 22.88 5.44 -13.51
N LYS A 211 24.05 5.01 -13.99
CA LYS A 211 25.17 4.66 -13.13
C LYS A 211 25.99 5.91 -12.83
N LEU A 212 26.05 6.33 -11.57
CA LEU A 212 26.88 7.47 -11.17
C LEU A 212 28.37 7.09 -11.18
N ILE A 213 29.11 7.53 -12.19
CA ILE A 213 30.55 7.31 -12.33
C ILE A 213 31.30 8.62 -12.13
N ASN A 214 32.18 8.66 -11.13
CA ASN A 214 33.03 9.83 -10.93
C ASN A 214 33.98 9.99 -12.14
N PRO A 215 33.91 11.10 -12.89
CA PRO A 215 34.65 11.25 -14.14
C PRO A 215 36.16 11.36 -13.92
N LYS A 216 36.61 11.73 -12.71
CA LYS A 216 38.04 11.85 -12.39
C LYS A 216 38.69 10.50 -12.06
N THR A 217 37.93 9.60 -11.44
CA THR A 217 38.48 8.32 -10.93
C THR A 217 37.97 7.11 -11.70
N ASN A 218 36.96 7.29 -12.56
CA ASN A 218 36.24 6.25 -13.27
C ASN A 218 35.67 5.17 -12.33
N ARG A 219 35.34 5.53 -11.08
CA ARG A 219 34.76 4.64 -10.07
C ARG A 219 33.31 5.01 -9.78
N PRO A 220 32.44 4.03 -9.48
CA PRO A 220 31.07 4.30 -9.04
C PRO A 220 31.06 5.16 -7.78
N ARG A 221 30.25 6.23 -7.78
CA ARG A 221 30.14 7.15 -6.64
C ARG A 221 29.31 6.57 -5.50
N LEU A 222 28.14 6.00 -5.82
CA LEU A 222 27.24 5.45 -4.83
C LEU A 222 27.49 3.94 -4.70
N LYS A 223 28.21 3.58 -3.64
CA LYS A 223 28.45 2.20 -3.24
C LYS A 223 27.98 2.03 -1.80
N LEU A 224 27.10 1.08 -1.57
CA LEU A 224 26.68 0.65 -0.25
C LEU A 224 27.15 -0.79 -0.05
N GLY A 225 28.15 -0.97 0.81
CA GLY A 225 28.92 -2.21 0.88
C GLY A 225 29.59 -2.54 -0.46
N ASN A 226 29.32 -3.74 -0.99
CA ASN A 226 29.83 -4.19 -2.29
C ASN A 226 28.86 -3.96 -3.45
N VAL A 227 27.72 -3.31 -3.21
CA VAL A 227 26.67 -3.07 -4.22
C VAL A 227 26.80 -1.67 -4.79
N ILE A 228 26.73 -1.55 -6.11
CA ILE A 228 26.61 -0.26 -6.80
C ILE A 228 25.12 0.07 -6.88
N VAL A 229 24.74 1.22 -6.33
CA VAL A 229 23.34 1.64 -6.28
C VAL A 229 23.07 2.63 -7.41
N TYR A 230 21.94 2.43 -8.09
CA TYR A 230 21.39 3.33 -9.09
C TYR A 230 20.26 4.11 -8.44
N MET A 231 19.98 5.32 -8.92
CA MET A 231 18.90 6.11 -8.34
C MET A 231 18.27 7.06 -9.35
N LEU A 232 17.05 7.48 -9.04
CA LEU A 232 16.42 8.66 -9.62
C LEU A 232 16.53 9.80 -8.61
N HIS A 233 17.18 10.90 -9.01
CA HIS A 233 17.25 12.14 -8.23
C HIS A 233 16.12 13.07 -8.68
N LEU A 234 15.08 13.25 -7.86
CA LEU A 234 13.89 14.00 -8.27
C LEU A 234 13.78 15.36 -7.57
N GLU A 235 13.75 16.45 -8.36
CA GLU A 235 13.53 17.82 -7.88
C GLU A 235 12.18 18.36 -8.39
N LEU A 236 11.47 19.15 -7.56
CA LEU A 236 10.16 19.73 -7.87
C LEU A 236 10.16 21.26 -7.73
N TYR A 237 9.53 21.95 -8.69
CA TYR A 237 9.42 23.42 -8.69
C TYR A 237 7.97 23.87 -8.94
N THR A 238 7.45 24.74 -8.09
CA THR A 238 6.02 25.16 -8.06
C THR A 238 5.59 26.13 -9.17
N SER A 239 6.46 26.41 -10.15
CA SER A 239 6.23 27.44 -11.20
C SER A 239 6.06 28.88 -10.67
N LYS A 240 6.21 29.14 -9.36
CA LYS A 240 6.09 30.49 -8.77
C LYS A 240 7.08 31.49 -9.36
N VAL A 241 8.24 31.03 -9.82
CA VAL A 241 9.23 31.88 -10.48
C VAL A 241 9.04 31.89 -12.00
N SER A 242 8.95 30.72 -12.63
CA SER A 242 8.81 30.58 -14.08
C SER A 242 8.38 29.16 -14.45
N CYS A 243 7.54 29.01 -15.48
CA CYS A 243 7.20 27.71 -16.08
C CYS A 243 8.26 27.19 -17.07
N SER A 244 9.36 27.92 -17.26
CA SER A 244 10.47 27.49 -18.12
C SER A 244 11.75 27.24 -17.31
N ILE A 245 12.79 26.72 -17.95
CA ILE A 245 14.15 26.62 -17.37
C ILE A 245 14.96 27.91 -17.50
N ASN A 246 14.34 29.01 -17.91
CA ASN A 246 14.89 30.37 -17.83
C ASN A 246 14.01 31.22 -16.90
N PRO A 247 14.50 31.67 -15.74
CA PRO A 247 15.87 31.50 -15.23
C PRO A 247 16.22 30.04 -14.85
N PRO A 248 17.53 29.70 -14.82
CA PRO A 248 18.00 28.34 -14.56
C PRO A 248 17.46 27.73 -13.27
N LEU A 249 17.14 26.44 -13.30
CA LEU A 249 16.74 25.68 -12.10
C LEU A 249 17.87 25.57 -11.07
N THR A 250 19.12 25.57 -11.54
CA THR A 250 20.31 25.58 -10.69
C THR A 250 20.85 26.99 -10.54
N ASP A 251 20.86 27.50 -9.31
CA ASP A 251 21.34 28.84 -8.98
C ASP A 251 22.28 28.76 -7.77
N LYS A 252 23.59 28.86 -8.03
CA LYS A 252 24.63 28.76 -6.99
C LYS A 252 24.64 29.96 -6.04
N THR A 253 23.94 31.04 -6.36
CA THR A 253 23.82 32.22 -5.49
C THR A 253 22.73 32.06 -4.42
N LYS A 254 21.96 30.96 -4.46
CA LYS A 254 20.82 30.69 -3.58
C LYS A 254 21.09 29.53 -2.62
N PRO A 255 21.94 29.70 -1.58
CA PRO A 255 22.01 28.73 -0.50
C PRO A 255 20.65 28.65 0.23
N PRO A 256 20.34 27.51 0.87
CA PRO A 256 21.23 26.38 1.05
C PRO A 256 21.13 25.31 -0.05
N PHE A 257 20.13 25.34 -0.93
CA PHE A 257 19.91 24.29 -1.94
C PHE A 257 20.72 24.49 -3.23
N LEU A 258 21.14 25.72 -3.51
CA LEU A 258 21.77 26.11 -4.78
C LEU A 258 20.84 25.84 -5.97
N ARG A 259 19.57 26.18 -5.78
CA ARG A 259 18.47 26.01 -6.74
C ARG A 259 17.64 27.27 -6.80
N ARG A 260 16.83 27.36 -7.85
CA ARG A 260 15.81 28.39 -8.02
C ARG A 260 14.87 28.41 -6.81
N SER A 261 14.39 29.59 -6.44
CA SER A 261 13.67 29.82 -5.17
C SER A 261 12.27 29.21 -5.10
N ASP A 262 11.74 28.67 -6.19
CA ASP A 262 10.48 27.93 -6.22
C ASP A 262 10.65 26.41 -6.08
N LEU A 263 11.87 25.94 -5.77
CA LEU A 263 12.14 24.57 -5.34
C LEU A 263 11.32 24.24 -4.10
N VAL A 264 10.69 23.06 -4.10
CA VAL A 264 9.97 22.50 -2.96
C VAL A 264 10.34 21.03 -2.77
N ASP A 265 10.02 20.51 -1.59
CA ASP A 265 10.15 19.08 -1.30
C ASP A 265 9.16 18.27 -2.15
N PRO A 266 9.61 17.27 -2.93
CA PRO A 266 8.72 16.43 -3.73
C PRO A 266 7.85 15.44 -2.94
N ILE A 267 7.93 15.39 -1.60
CA ILE A 267 7.25 14.35 -0.80
C ILE A 267 5.74 14.23 -1.07
N GLU A 268 5.02 15.34 -1.22
CA GLU A 268 3.56 15.30 -1.43
C GLU A 268 3.22 14.68 -2.79
N ILE A 269 3.86 15.14 -3.87
CA ILE A 269 3.61 14.63 -5.23
C ILE A 269 4.08 13.18 -5.39
N LEU A 270 5.17 12.80 -4.71
CA LEU A 270 5.66 11.42 -4.71
C LEU A 270 4.73 10.52 -3.90
N SER A 271 4.17 10.98 -2.78
CA SER A 271 3.21 10.21 -1.98
C SER A 271 1.91 9.98 -2.75
N GLU A 272 1.39 11.02 -3.41
CA GLU A 272 0.22 10.92 -4.29
C GLU A 272 0.50 9.95 -5.45
N GLY A 273 1.62 10.13 -6.16
CA GLY A 273 2.01 9.25 -7.26
C GLY A 273 2.21 7.81 -6.82
N TYR A 274 2.82 7.59 -5.65
CA TYR A 274 3.06 6.27 -5.06
C TYR A 274 1.74 5.57 -4.79
N ALA A 275 0.81 6.27 -4.14
CA ALA A 275 -0.55 5.77 -3.93
C ALA A 275 -1.18 5.44 -5.27
N ASN A 276 -1.20 6.37 -6.23
CA ASN A 276 -1.81 6.14 -7.54
C ASN A 276 -1.17 5.00 -8.37
N THR A 277 0.05 4.57 -8.07
CA THR A 277 0.79 3.56 -8.87
C THR A 277 0.85 2.20 -8.22
N PHE A 278 1.14 2.14 -6.92
CA PHE A 278 1.40 0.89 -6.21
C PHE A 278 0.29 0.52 -5.25
N ASN A 279 -0.45 1.51 -4.78
CA ASN A 279 -1.72 1.23 -4.15
C ASN A 279 -2.67 1.20 -5.34
N ASN A 280 -2.83 0.02 -5.95
CA ASN A 280 -3.84 -0.15 -6.98
C ASN A 280 -5.09 0.59 -6.53
N SER A 281 -5.69 1.33 -7.47
CA SER A 281 -7.08 1.69 -7.30
C SER A 281 -7.73 0.43 -6.78
N THR A 282 -8.37 0.50 -5.63
CA THR A 282 -9.51 -0.34 -5.36
C THR A 282 -10.46 -0.10 -6.55
N SER A 283 -10.22 -0.77 -7.70
CA SER A 283 -11.31 -1.52 -8.31
C SER A 283 -11.87 -2.22 -7.10
N LYS A 284 -13.03 -1.75 -6.61
CA LYS A 284 -13.71 -2.36 -5.47
C LYS A 284 -13.34 -3.82 -5.52
N GLU A 285 -12.48 -4.26 -4.59
CA GLU A 285 -12.54 -5.67 -4.28
C GLU A 285 -14.01 -5.75 -3.89
N GLU A 286 -14.80 -6.37 -4.76
CA GLU A 286 -16.13 -6.79 -4.39
C GLU A 286 -15.89 -8.07 -3.64
N ARG A 287 -16.72 -8.31 -2.63
CA ARG A 287 -16.70 -9.60 -2.00
C ARG A 287 -17.10 -10.59 -3.10
N LEU A 288 -16.26 -11.58 -3.33
CA LEU A 288 -16.52 -12.63 -4.31
C LEU A 288 -17.10 -13.82 -3.57
N ASP A 289 -17.91 -14.59 -4.28
CA ASP A 289 -18.36 -15.90 -3.80
C ASP A 289 -17.14 -16.70 -3.32
N THR A 290 -17.14 -17.03 -2.04
CA THR A 290 -16.04 -17.74 -1.36
C THR A 290 -15.64 -19.03 -2.09
N THR A 291 -16.57 -19.67 -2.79
CA THR A 291 -16.27 -20.89 -3.57
C THR A 291 -15.32 -20.65 -4.73
N THR A 292 -15.28 -19.42 -5.26
CA THR A 292 -14.46 -19.00 -6.40
C THR A 292 -13.06 -18.52 -6.01
N LEU A 293 -12.83 -18.22 -4.74
CA LEU A 293 -11.55 -17.70 -4.23
C LEU A 293 -10.49 -18.80 -4.11
N HIS A 294 -9.24 -18.42 -4.29
CA HIS A 294 -8.05 -19.26 -4.07
C HIS A 294 -6.98 -18.44 -3.37
N THR A 295 -6.08 -19.07 -2.64
CA THR A 295 -5.03 -18.35 -1.91
C THR A 295 -4.17 -17.56 -2.88
N SER A 296 -4.09 -16.24 -2.70
CA SER A 296 -3.32 -15.38 -3.60
C SER A 296 -1.81 -15.64 -3.46
N GLU A 297 -1.01 -15.18 -4.43
CA GLU A 297 0.46 -15.27 -4.31
C GLU A 297 1.00 -14.50 -3.09
N ASN A 298 0.37 -13.38 -2.72
CA ASN A 298 0.72 -12.65 -1.49
C ASN A 298 0.33 -13.45 -0.24
N GLY A 299 -0.83 -14.11 -0.25
CA GLY A 299 -1.27 -15.02 0.80
C GLY A 299 -0.30 -16.19 1.00
N LYS A 300 0.18 -16.79 -0.11
CA LYS A 300 1.21 -17.84 -0.08
C LYS A 300 2.50 -17.35 0.56
N ILE A 301 2.98 -16.16 0.18
CA ILE A 301 4.19 -15.57 0.76
C ILE A 301 3.98 -15.32 2.26
N PHE A 302 2.83 -14.75 2.64
CA PHE A 302 2.51 -14.45 4.03
C PHE A 302 2.48 -15.70 4.90
N ILE A 303 1.80 -16.77 4.47
CA ILE A 303 1.77 -18.05 5.20
C ILE A 303 3.19 -18.61 5.33
N LYS A 304 3.96 -18.65 4.24
CA LYS A 304 5.36 -19.12 4.26
C LYS A 304 6.25 -18.31 5.21
N GLY A 305 5.97 -17.01 5.41
CA GLY A 305 6.69 -16.17 6.38
C GLY A 305 6.44 -16.55 7.84
N TRP A 306 5.33 -17.23 8.13
CA TRP A 306 5.05 -17.81 9.45
C TRP A 306 5.63 -19.21 9.62
N GLU A 307 5.78 -19.95 8.52
CA GLU A 307 6.25 -21.33 8.52
C GLU A 307 7.78 -21.44 8.35
N SER A 308 8.42 -22.27 9.16
CA SER A 308 9.84 -22.55 8.99
C SER A 308 10.08 -23.58 7.89
N LEU A 309 10.82 -23.22 6.83
CA LEU A 309 11.24 -24.19 5.81
C LEU A 309 12.25 -25.20 6.40
N ARG A 310 11.93 -26.50 6.28
CA ARG A 310 12.81 -27.62 6.63
C ARG A 310 12.90 -28.61 5.47
N LEU A 311 14.06 -28.66 4.82
CA LEU A 311 14.29 -29.51 3.64
C LEU A 311 14.51 -30.99 3.98
N ASN A 312 14.68 -31.33 5.25
CA ASN A 312 14.77 -32.71 5.72
C ASN A 312 13.59 -32.98 6.67
N ALA A 313 13.14 -34.24 6.71
CA ALA A 313 12.11 -34.66 7.65
C ALA A 313 12.54 -34.40 9.11
N TYR A 314 11.62 -33.89 9.92
CA TYR A 314 11.83 -33.54 11.32
C TYR A 314 10.57 -33.86 12.13
N ASN A 315 10.71 -33.97 13.45
CA ASN A 315 9.54 -34.09 14.32
C ASN A 315 9.06 -32.70 14.74
N ASP A 316 7.78 -32.41 14.55
CA ASP A 316 7.16 -31.17 15.01
C ASP A 316 7.02 -31.10 16.55
N SER A 317 6.40 -30.04 17.07
CA SER A 317 6.21 -29.86 18.51
C SER A 317 5.32 -30.91 19.16
N HIS A 318 4.51 -31.64 18.39
CA HIS A 318 3.66 -32.75 18.83
C HIS A 318 4.34 -34.11 18.63
N GLY A 319 5.54 -34.13 18.03
CA GLY A 319 6.29 -35.36 17.77
C GLY A 319 5.88 -36.07 16.48
N HIS A 320 5.13 -35.40 15.59
CA HIS A 320 4.75 -35.96 14.30
C HIS A 320 5.82 -35.72 13.24
N CYS A 321 6.00 -36.67 12.32
CA CYS A 321 7.00 -36.55 11.27
C CYS A 321 6.53 -35.59 10.16
N THR A 322 7.32 -34.56 9.91
CA THR A 322 6.94 -33.39 9.09
C THR A 322 8.10 -32.97 8.18
N ILE A 323 7.81 -32.32 7.05
CA ILE A 323 8.82 -31.79 6.10
C ILE A 323 8.33 -30.50 5.43
N GLY A 324 9.24 -29.75 4.78
CA GLY A 324 8.89 -28.58 3.98
C GLY A 324 8.41 -27.41 4.85
N TYR A 325 7.26 -26.84 4.48
CA TYR A 325 6.57 -25.78 5.22
C TYR A 325 5.48 -26.39 6.14
N GLY A 326 5.86 -27.34 6.99
CA GLY A 326 4.91 -27.96 7.93
C GLY A 326 4.05 -29.10 7.36
N HIS A 327 4.45 -29.74 6.26
CA HIS A 327 3.74 -30.87 5.68
C HIS A 327 3.88 -32.13 6.55
N LEU A 328 2.77 -32.60 7.11
CA LEU A 328 2.70 -33.84 7.89
C LEU A 328 2.89 -35.08 7.00
N ILE A 329 3.96 -35.83 7.22
CA ILE A 329 4.22 -37.13 6.59
C ILE A 329 3.45 -38.24 7.32
N ASP A 330 3.57 -38.29 8.66
CA ASP A 330 2.94 -39.31 9.50
C ASP A 330 2.77 -38.78 10.93
N SER A 331 1.73 -39.23 11.65
CA SER A 331 1.51 -38.88 13.06
C SER A 331 2.47 -39.57 14.03
N LYS A 332 3.26 -40.54 13.55
CA LYS A 332 4.38 -41.11 14.29
C LYS A 332 5.65 -40.28 14.07
N ARG A 333 6.58 -40.41 15.01
CA ARG A 333 7.91 -39.82 14.88
C ARG A 333 8.65 -40.37 13.67
N CYS A 334 9.51 -39.56 13.06
CA CYS A 334 10.26 -39.93 11.85
C CYS A 334 11.14 -41.17 12.05
N GLU A 335 11.61 -41.44 13.26
CA GLU A 335 12.46 -42.62 13.54
C GLU A 335 11.66 -43.93 13.60
N ASN A 336 10.33 -43.84 13.72
CA ASN A 336 9.41 -44.97 13.89
C ASN A 336 8.69 -45.34 12.59
N ILE A 337 9.05 -44.73 11.47
CA ILE A 337 8.46 -44.97 10.16
C ILE A 337 9.53 -45.18 9.10
N SER A 338 9.16 -45.85 8.01
CA SER A 338 9.94 -45.79 6.78
C SER A 338 9.46 -44.60 5.97
N LEU A 339 10.32 -43.58 5.80
CA LEU A 339 9.98 -42.40 5.00
C LEU A 339 9.59 -42.83 3.57
N PRO A 340 8.51 -42.26 2.99
CA PRO A 340 8.23 -42.40 1.57
C PRO A 340 9.44 -42.04 0.71
N THR A 341 9.65 -42.74 -0.40
CA THR A 341 10.83 -42.59 -1.26
C THR A 341 11.08 -41.15 -1.69
N GLU A 342 10.02 -40.39 -1.92
CA GLU A 342 10.07 -38.97 -2.30
C GLU A 342 10.58 -38.02 -1.21
N TYR A 343 10.63 -38.46 0.04
CA TYR A 343 11.15 -37.70 1.19
C TYR A 343 12.48 -38.25 1.72
N GLN A 344 12.92 -39.42 1.21
CA GLN A 344 14.20 -40.01 1.58
C GLN A 344 15.35 -39.14 1.06
N GLY A 345 16.26 -38.74 1.94
CA GLY A 345 17.39 -37.86 1.59
C GLY A 345 17.05 -36.38 1.48
N GLY A 346 15.83 -35.98 1.85
CA GLY A 346 15.38 -34.59 1.85
C GLY A 346 14.83 -34.12 0.50
N ILE A 347 14.28 -32.90 0.50
CA ILE A 347 13.62 -32.28 -0.66
C ILE A 347 14.31 -30.97 -1.06
N THR A 348 14.12 -30.55 -2.30
CA THR A 348 14.55 -29.21 -2.75
C THR A 348 13.55 -28.14 -2.31
N GLN A 349 13.96 -26.88 -2.27
CA GLN A 349 13.03 -25.77 -2.02
C GLN A 349 11.90 -25.71 -3.07
N SER A 350 12.18 -26.05 -4.32
CA SER A 350 11.15 -26.15 -5.36
C SER A 350 10.12 -27.23 -5.04
N LYS A 351 10.57 -28.40 -4.55
CA LYS A 351 9.66 -29.47 -4.14
C LYS A 351 8.88 -29.09 -2.87
N ALA A 352 9.50 -28.36 -1.94
CA ALA A 352 8.80 -27.83 -0.77
C ALA A 352 7.69 -26.84 -1.15
N ASN A 353 7.92 -25.99 -2.16
CA ASN A 353 6.89 -25.11 -2.70
C ASN A 353 5.75 -25.89 -3.36
N GLU A 354 6.05 -26.93 -4.13
CA GLU A 354 5.05 -27.80 -4.75
C GLU A 354 4.17 -28.50 -3.70
N ILE A 355 4.79 -29.07 -2.65
CA ILE A 355 4.07 -29.69 -1.53
C ILE A 355 3.18 -28.67 -0.82
N PHE A 356 3.68 -27.46 -0.60
CA PHE A 356 2.92 -26.38 0.02
C PHE A 356 1.68 -26.00 -0.80
N ASP A 357 1.81 -25.86 -2.12
CA ASP A 357 0.68 -25.56 -3.01
C ASP A 357 -0.37 -26.69 -3.01
N ILE A 358 0.07 -27.96 -2.92
CA ILE A 358 -0.83 -29.12 -2.79
C ILE A 358 -1.57 -29.09 -1.45
N ASP A 359 -0.84 -28.83 -0.35
CA ASP A 359 -1.42 -28.76 0.99
C ASP A 359 -2.42 -27.62 1.12
N LEU A 360 -2.19 -26.47 0.48
CA LEU A 360 -3.08 -25.31 0.56
C LEU A 360 -4.53 -25.64 0.18
N VAL A 361 -4.73 -26.48 -0.83
CA VAL A 361 -6.06 -26.84 -1.35
C VAL A 361 -6.99 -27.34 -0.24
N ARG A 362 -6.46 -28.11 0.72
CA ARG A 362 -7.27 -28.69 1.80
C ARG A 362 -7.72 -27.64 2.82
N PHE A 363 -6.87 -26.63 3.07
CA PHE A 363 -7.18 -25.49 3.93
C PHE A 363 -8.13 -24.49 3.26
N GLU A 364 -7.96 -24.22 1.97
CA GLU A 364 -8.93 -23.48 1.15
C GLU A 364 -10.32 -24.12 1.23
N ASN A 365 -10.37 -25.44 1.05
CA ASN A 365 -11.62 -26.19 1.20
C ASN A 365 -12.17 -26.12 2.63
N GLY A 366 -11.32 -26.03 3.65
CA GLY A 366 -11.72 -25.77 5.03
C GLY A 366 -12.48 -24.45 5.19
N VAL A 367 -12.00 -23.37 4.57
CA VAL A 367 -12.70 -22.07 4.55
C VAL A 367 -14.01 -22.20 3.78
N LYS A 368 -13.96 -22.72 2.54
CA LYS A 368 -15.12 -22.85 1.64
C LYS A 368 -16.26 -23.72 2.20
N ARG A 369 -15.96 -24.68 3.07
CA ARG A 369 -16.97 -25.51 3.74
C ARG A 369 -17.74 -24.79 4.84
N ASN A 370 -17.15 -23.76 5.46
CA ASN A 370 -17.65 -23.17 6.71
C ASN A 370 -18.05 -21.70 6.56
N ILE A 371 -17.58 -21.01 5.52
CA ILE A 371 -17.94 -19.62 5.21
C ILE A 371 -18.84 -19.60 3.98
N ASN A 372 -20.07 -19.11 4.15
CA ASN A 372 -21.14 -19.11 3.14
C ASN A 372 -21.52 -17.71 2.65
N VAL A 373 -20.73 -16.71 3.00
CA VAL A 373 -20.87 -15.32 2.55
C VAL A 373 -19.73 -14.98 1.60
N ASP A 374 -19.87 -13.90 0.86
CA ASP A 374 -18.82 -13.41 -0.02
C ASP A 374 -17.65 -12.86 0.81
N LEU A 375 -16.42 -13.02 0.34
CA LEU A 375 -15.21 -12.52 0.99
C LEU A 375 -14.36 -11.69 0.04
N TYR A 376 -13.57 -10.77 0.58
CA TYR A 376 -12.45 -10.22 -0.19
C TYR A 376 -11.31 -11.24 -0.30
N GLN A 377 -10.45 -11.07 -1.30
CA GLN A 377 -9.32 -11.97 -1.51
C GLN A 377 -8.41 -12.02 -0.27
N TYR A 378 -8.16 -10.87 0.37
CA TYR A 378 -7.29 -10.79 1.55
C TYR A 378 -7.91 -11.40 2.82
N GLU A 379 -9.24 -11.35 2.96
CA GLU A 379 -9.93 -12.02 4.07
C GLU A 379 -9.89 -13.54 3.92
N PHE A 380 -10.08 -14.03 2.68
CA PHE A 380 -9.91 -15.44 2.37
C PHE A 380 -8.49 -15.89 2.68
N ASP A 381 -7.47 -15.14 2.24
CA ASP A 381 -6.07 -15.45 2.54
C ASP A 381 -5.77 -15.49 4.04
N ALA A 382 -6.33 -14.57 4.84
CA ALA A 382 -6.19 -14.57 6.30
C ALA A 382 -6.83 -15.82 6.94
N LEU A 383 -8.03 -16.22 6.49
CA LEU A 383 -8.70 -17.42 6.99
C LEU A 383 -7.98 -18.71 6.58
N VAL A 384 -7.40 -18.75 5.38
CA VAL A 384 -6.54 -19.86 4.96
C VAL A 384 -5.27 -19.91 5.83
N SER A 385 -4.64 -18.78 6.12
CA SER A 385 -3.48 -18.74 7.04
C SER A 385 -3.82 -19.27 8.44
N LEU A 386 -4.99 -18.90 8.95
CA LEU A 386 -5.48 -19.39 10.25
C LEU A 386 -5.69 -20.91 10.22
N LEU A 387 -6.36 -21.45 9.19
CA LEU A 387 -6.56 -22.90 9.07
C LEU A 387 -5.26 -23.66 8.78
N PHE A 388 -4.29 -23.05 8.09
CA PHE A 388 -2.96 -23.65 7.91
C PHE A 388 -2.29 -23.88 9.28
N ASN A 389 -2.46 -22.94 10.21
CA ASN A 389 -1.93 -23.06 11.57
C ASN A 389 -2.72 -24.02 12.46
N CYS A 390 -4.05 -23.97 12.39
CA CYS A 390 -4.94 -24.66 13.33
C CYS A 390 -5.44 -26.04 12.83
N GLY A 391 -5.26 -26.34 11.54
CA GLY A 391 -5.73 -27.55 10.87
C GLY A 391 -7.00 -27.33 10.06
N GLU A 392 -7.17 -28.12 8.99
CA GLU A 392 -8.26 -27.97 8.00
C GLU A 392 -9.68 -28.17 8.55
N PHE A 393 -9.81 -28.87 9.68
CA PHE A 393 -11.09 -29.17 10.33
C PHE A 393 -11.38 -28.24 11.51
N PHE A 394 -10.48 -27.30 11.83
CA PHE A 394 -10.60 -26.43 13.00
C PHE A 394 -11.97 -25.74 13.09
N PHE A 395 -12.47 -25.20 11.98
CA PHE A 395 -13.80 -24.61 11.92
C PHE A 395 -14.93 -25.62 12.10
N SER A 396 -14.91 -26.73 11.36
CA SER A 396 -15.95 -27.78 11.46
C SER A 396 -15.98 -28.48 12.81
N SER A 397 -14.87 -28.45 13.56
CA SER A 397 -14.76 -28.98 14.93
C SER A 397 -15.07 -27.91 16.00
N ASN A 398 -15.69 -26.80 15.60
CA ASN A 398 -16.10 -25.71 16.49
C ASN A 398 -14.94 -25.04 17.23
N GLY A 399 -13.79 -24.89 16.56
CA GLY A 399 -12.58 -24.26 17.12
C GLY A 399 -12.65 -22.74 17.26
N ALA A 400 -13.51 -22.08 16.47
CA ALA A 400 -13.72 -20.62 16.53
C ALA A 400 -15.20 -20.26 16.26
N PRO A 401 -16.13 -20.65 17.17
CA PRO A 401 -17.58 -20.48 16.96
C PRO A 401 -18.02 -19.03 16.75
N ASN A 402 -17.42 -18.09 17.48
CA ASN A 402 -17.77 -16.67 17.37
C ASN A 402 -17.30 -16.06 16.06
N LEU A 403 -16.04 -16.31 15.67
CA LEU A 403 -15.49 -15.91 14.37
C LEU A 403 -16.39 -16.39 13.22
N LEU A 404 -16.72 -17.70 13.21
CA LEU A 404 -17.60 -18.29 12.20
C LEU A 404 -19.00 -17.68 12.18
N ARG A 405 -19.59 -17.47 13.36
CA ARG A 405 -20.92 -16.86 13.49
C ARG A 405 -20.93 -15.43 12.95
N LEU A 406 -19.91 -14.62 13.28
CA LEU A 406 -19.83 -13.22 12.90
C LEU A 406 -19.57 -13.07 11.40
N ILE A 407 -18.62 -13.82 10.83
CA ILE A 407 -18.34 -13.80 9.39
C ILE A 407 -19.59 -14.21 8.60
N ASN A 408 -20.23 -15.33 8.94
CA ASN A 408 -21.43 -15.78 8.23
C ASN A 408 -22.67 -14.89 8.47
N SER A 409 -22.59 -13.92 9.39
CA SER A 409 -23.60 -12.87 9.55
C SER A 409 -23.18 -11.55 8.89
N GLU A 410 -22.14 -11.59 8.05
CA GLU A 410 -21.53 -10.43 7.37
C GLU A 410 -21.03 -9.33 8.32
N ASN A 411 -20.79 -9.66 9.60
CA ASN A 411 -20.20 -8.75 10.57
C ASN A 411 -18.67 -8.93 10.60
N TYR A 412 -18.02 -8.49 9.52
CA TYR A 412 -16.59 -8.68 9.28
C TYR A 412 -15.69 -7.95 10.28
N GLU A 413 -16.08 -6.74 10.70
CA GLU A 413 -15.30 -5.95 11.65
C GLU A 413 -15.24 -6.63 13.02
N SER A 414 -16.39 -7.04 13.57
CA SER A 414 -16.40 -7.77 14.85
C SER A 414 -15.75 -9.15 14.70
N ALA A 415 -15.90 -9.81 13.55
CA ALA A 415 -15.23 -11.08 13.29
C ALA A 415 -13.70 -10.95 13.39
N ALA A 416 -13.12 -9.85 12.91
CA ALA A 416 -11.68 -9.64 12.92
C ALA A 416 -11.08 -9.69 14.33
N ASP A 417 -11.84 -9.24 15.35
CA ASP A 417 -11.37 -9.24 16.73
C ASP A 417 -11.29 -10.65 17.33
N GLU A 418 -12.11 -11.59 16.83
CA GLU A 418 -12.13 -12.99 17.29
C GLU A 418 -10.86 -13.77 16.91
N PHE A 419 -10.04 -13.27 15.98
CA PHE A 419 -8.71 -13.86 15.72
C PHE A 419 -7.86 -13.89 17.00
N MET A 420 -8.02 -12.89 17.88
CA MET A 420 -7.23 -12.74 19.10
C MET A 420 -7.57 -13.78 20.18
N ASP A 421 -8.70 -14.46 20.07
CA ASP A 421 -9.09 -15.56 20.97
C ASP A 421 -8.35 -16.86 20.63
N ILE A 422 -7.75 -16.96 19.44
CA ILE A 422 -7.13 -18.19 18.92
C ILE A 422 -5.61 -18.17 19.16
N THR A 423 -5.22 -17.99 20.42
CA THR A 423 -3.83 -17.78 20.85
C THR A 423 -3.29 -18.87 21.78
N ASN A 424 -4.04 -19.95 22.01
CA ASN A 424 -3.66 -21.05 22.92
C ASN A 424 -3.24 -20.56 24.32
N GLY A 425 -4.07 -19.72 24.95
CA GLY A 425 -3.78 -19.16 26.27
C GLY A 425 -2.76 -18.01 26.25
N GLY A 426 -2.62 -17.32 25.12
CA GLY A 426 -1.75 -16.15 24.99
C GLY A 426 -0.29 -16.48 24.65
N ASP A 427 -0.04 -17.57 23.91
CA ASP A 427 1.30 -17.86 23.40
C ASP A 427 1.83 -16.65 22.60
N PRO A 428 3.00 -16.09 22.94
CA PRO A 428 3.48 -14.85 22.30
C PRO A 428 3.65 -14.96 20.78
N GLY A 429 4.00 -16.15 20.27
CA GLY A 429 4.14 -16.40 18.84
C GLY A 429 2.79 -16.38 18.14
N LEU A 430 1.79 -17.06 18.72
CA LEU A 430 0.43 -17.05 18.22
C LEU A 430 -0.23 -15.68 18.34
N VAL A 431 -0.04 -14.95 19.44
CA VAL A 431 -0.53 -13.57 19.58
C VAL A 431 -0.01 -12.69 18.44
N LYS A 432 1.29 -12.76 18.14
CA LYS A 432 1.87 -12.02 17.00
C LYS A 432 1.27 -12.45 15.66
N ARG A 433 1.10 -13.76 15.43
CA ARG A 433 0.52 -14.30 14.20
C ARG A 433 -0.94 -13.88 14.01
N ARG A 434 -1.76 -13.99 15.06
CA ARG A 434 -3.17 -13.57 15.05
C ARG A 434 -3.33 -12.09 14.80
N LEU A 435 -2.45 -11.24 15.35
CA LEU A 435 -2.44 -9.81 15.06
C LEU A 435 -2.18 -9.53 13.58
N SER A 436 -1.18 -10.18 12.97
CA SER A 436 -0.91 -10.03 11.54
C SER A 436 -2.02 -10.61 10.66
N GLU A 437 -2.61 -11.76 11.02
CA GLU A 437 -3.75 -12.32 10.28
C GLU A 437 -5.00 -11.43 10.38
N ARG A 438 -5.26 -10.82 11.55
CA ARG A 438 -6.29 -9.78 11.71
C ARG A 438 -5.98 -8.55 10.86
N ASN A 439 -4.72 -8.10 10.85
CA ASN A 439 -4.31 -6.93 10.07
C ASN A 439 -4.47 -7.19 8.56
N LEU A 440 -4.14 -8.41 8.11
CA LEU A 440 -4.43 -8.87 6.76
C LEU A 440 -5.94 -8.86 6.49
N PHE A 441 -6.75 -9.43 7.38
CA PHE A 441 -8.21 -9.53 7.25
C PHE A 441 -8.91 -8.17 7.21
N VAL A 442 -8.42 -7.15 7.91
CA VAL A 442 -9.07 -5.83 7.98
C VAL A 442 -8.48 -4.85 6.98
N ASN A 443 -7.16 -4.82 6.85
CA ASN A 443 -6.44 -3.73 6.18
C ASN A 443 -5.74 -4.17 4.88
N ASN A 444 -5.87 -5.43 4.45
CA ASN A 444 -5.17 -5.97 3.28
C ASN A 444 -3.63 -5.80 3.39
N VAL A 445 -3.10 -5.92 4.61
CA VAL A 445 -1.66 -5.78 4.90
C VAL A 445 -1.03 -7.15 5.13
N TYR A 446 -0.10 -7.53 4.26
CA TYR A 446 0.63 -8.81 4.34
C TYR A 446 1.95 -8.66 5.12
N ASP A 447 1.86 -8.43 6.43
CA ASP A 447 3.00 -8.25 7.34
C ASP A 447 3.35 -9.54 8.12
N SER A 448 3.94 -10.52 7.42
CA SER A 448 4.49 -11.72 8.07
C SER A 448 5.73 -11.42 8.92
N LYS A 449 6.31 -12.42 9.62
CA LYS A 449 7.22 -12.25 10.77
C LYS A 449 8.55 -11.47 10.53
N ASP A 450 8.86 -11.04 9.30
CA ASP A 450 10.12 -10.40 8.92
C ASP A 450 10.17 -8.88 9.17
#